data_AF-A0A5B9D7Q2-F1
#
_entry.id   AF-A0A5B9D7Q2-F1
#
_cell.length_a   1.000
_cell.length_b   1.000
_cell.length_c   1.000
_cell.angle_alpha   90.00
_cell.angle_beta   90.00
_cell.angle_gamma   90.00
#
_symmetry.space_group_name_H-M   'P 1'
#
loop_
_entity.id
_entity.type
_entity.pdbx_description
1 polymer ?
#
loop_
_entity_poly.entity_id
_entity_poly.type
_entity_poly.pdbx_seq_one_letter_code
_entity_poly.pdbx_strand_id
1 'polypeptide(L)'
;MKSNKHKYSLIIFTFILLFSLNSVIMNANGQDEEVLFLRVSKIVGTTSLDGDKIEGDFKITGSGPDYIVNLTLFFNGTQEDFESGNELEFRFKTEEYPFGLMNITLVGKDNIGTTYTKTIFKDFVSPTYAIWIIIIAGSIAIISISLKKLIPYLKDKRKEKQGATEKKSNIKIKIDKEFL
;
A
#
# COMPACT_ATOMS: atom_id res chain seq x y z
N MET A 1 45.73 -27.99 1.26
CA MET A 1 44.46 -27.22 1.34
C MET A 1 43.37 -27.99 0.60
N LYS A 2 42.43 -28.61 1.33
CA LYS A 2 41.31 -29.36 0.73
C LYS A 2 40.32 -28.37 0.11
N SER A 3 40.01 -28.57 -1.18
CA SER A 3 39.13 -27.71 -1.99
C SER A 3 37.72 -27.65 -1.40
N ASN A 4 37.37 -26.52 -0.78
CA ASN A 4 36.03 -26.25 -0.26
C ASN A 4 34.99 -25.96 -1.38
N LYS A 5 35.38 -26.04 -2.66
CA LYS A 5 34.51 -25.67 -3.79
C LYS A 5 33.24 -26.53 -3.90
N HIS A 6 33.28 -27.79 -3.48
CA HIS A 6 32.11 -28.68 -3.56
C HIS A 6 31.03 -28.38 -2.51
N LYS A 7 31.40 -27.79 -1.35
CA LYS A 7 30.43 -27.52 -0.28
C LYS A 7 29.48 -26.38 -0.65
N TYR A 8 29.99 -25.34 -1.32
CA TYR A 8 29.17 -24.22 -1.77
C TYR A 8 28.25 -24.60 -2.94
N SER A 9 28.68 -25.50 -3.81
CA SER A 9 27.86 -25.99 -4.93
C SER A 9 26.63 -26.76 -4.45
N LEU A 10 26.76 -27.59 -3.41
CA LEU A 10 25.63 -28.33 -2.84
C LEU A 10 24.61 -27.36 -2.19
N ILE A 11 25.09 -26.35 -1.47
CA ILE A 11 24.24 -25.36 -0.81
C ILE A 11 23.44 -24.55 -1.84
N ILE A 12 24.10 -24.10 -2.91
CA ILE A 12 23.45 -23.33 -3.99
C ILE A 12 22.40 -24.21 -4.71
N PHE A 13 22.72 -25.46 -5.00
CA PHE A 13 21.77 -26.39 -5.63
C PHE A 13 20.54 -26.64 -4.74
N THR A 14 20.75 -26.79 -3.43
CA THR A 14 19.65 -26.95 -2.46
C THR A 14 18.76 -25.70 -2.41
N PHE A 15 19.37 -24.51 -2.47
CA PHE A 15 18.64 -23.24 -2.47
C PHE A 15 17.79 -23.04 -3.73
N ILE A 16 18.32 -23.41 -4.91
CA ILE A 16 17.59 -23.37 -6.18
C ILE A 16 16.44 -24.38 -6.15
N LEU A 17 16.66 -25.59 -5.61
CA LEU A 17 15.62 -26.61 -5.50
C LEU A 17 14.47 -26.14 -4.57
N LEU A 18 14.81 -25.55 -3.43
CA LEU A 18 13.84 -24.95 -2.49
C LEU A 18 13.05 -23.79 -3.11
N PHE A 19 13.68 -22.97 -3.96
CA PHE A 19 12.98 -21.91 -4.66
C PHE A 19 12.05 -22.46 -5.76
N SER A 20 12.48 -23.51 -6.47
CA SER A 20 11.68 -24.16 -7.52
C SER A 20 10.44 -24.89 -6.98
N LEU A 21 10.49 -25.41 -5.75
CA LEU A 21 9.35 -26.05 -5.11
C LEU A 21 8.30 -25.06 -4.60
N ASN A 22 8.66 -23.79 -4.36
CA ASN A 22 7.69 -22.73 -4.05
C ASN A 22 6.96 -22.19 -5.30
N SER A 23 7.44 -22.50 -6.51
CA SER A 23 6.79 -22.09 -7.76
C SER A 23 5.73 -23.08 -8.25
N VAL A 24 5.51 -24.18 -7.52
CA VAL A 24 4.49 -25.20 -7.85
C VAL A 24 3.43 -25.23 -6.74
N ILE A 25 2.76 -24.09 -6.55
CA ILE A 25 1.40 -24.10 -6.00
C ILE A 25 0.46 -23.85 -7.17
N MET A 26 0.00 -24.97 -7.73
CA MET A 26 -1.31 -25.21 -8.28
C MET A 26 -1.95 -24.06 -9.07
N ASN A 27 -1.73 -24.13 -10.38
CA ASN A 27 -2.71 -23.74 -11.37
C ASN A 27 -3.99 -24.58 -11.13
N ALA A 28 -5.02 -23.99 -10.54
CA ALA A 28 -6.34 -24.58 -10.40
C ALA A 28 -7.38 -23.51 -10.80
N ASN A 29 -7.88 -23.67 -12.04
CA ASN A 29 -8.98 -22.93 -12.66
C ASN A 29 -8.78 -21.41 -12.83
N GLY A 30 -7.89 -21.05 -13.74
CA GLY A 30 -7.93 -19.76 -14.44
C GLY A 30 -9.07 -19.67 -15.47
N GLN A 31 -10.29 -20.03 -15.11
CA GLN A 31 -11.48 -19.77 -15.93
C GLN A 31 -12.44 -18.87 -15.15
N ASP A 32 -12.65 -17.68 -15.72
CA ASP A 32 -13.72 -16.72 -15.44
C ASP A 32 -13.58 -15.79 -14.22
N GLU A 33 -12.41 -15.17 -14.06
CA GLU A 33 -12.27 -13.99 -13.19
C GLU A 33 -13.15 -12.78 -13.59
N GLU A 34 -13.86 -12.82 -14.71
CA GLU A 34 -14.68 -11.71 -15.23
C GLU A 34 -16.20 -11.91 -15.13
N VAL A 35 -16.70 -13.05 -14.61
CA VAL A 35 -18.15 -13.26 -14.49
C VAL A 35 -18.73 -12.52 -13.29
N LEU A 36 -18.07 -12.61 -12.14
CA LEU A 36 -18.56 -11.99 -10.91
C LEU A 36 -17.86 -10.65 -10.65
N PHE A 37 -18.64 -9.65 -10.27
CA PHE A 37 -18.16 -8.38 -9.77
C PHE A 37 -18.14 -8.39 -8.25
N LEU A 38 -17.04 -7.96 -7.66
CA LEU A 38 -16.87 -7.84 -6.22
C LEU A 38 -16.17 -6.53 -5.89
N ARG A 39 -16.80 -5.72 -5.04
CA ARG A 39 -16.26 -4.42 -4.63
C ARG A 39 -16.46 -4.15 -3.15
N VAL A 40 -15.42 -3.62 -2.51
CA VAL A 40 -15.50 -3.03 -1.17
C VAL A 40 -15.59 -1.52 -1.30
N SER A 41 -16.57 -0.91 -0.66
CA SER A 41 -16.81 0.53 -0.64
C SER A 41 -16.82 1.01 0.80
N LYS A 42 -16.17 2.15 1.05
CA LYS A 42 -16.12 2.77 2.37
C LYS A 42 -17.45 3.43 2.71
N ILE A 43 -17.95 3.19 3.92
CA ILE A 43 -19.05 3.98 4.52
C ILE A 43 -18.42 5.02 5.46
N VAL A 44 -17.68 4.57 6.47
CA VAL A 44 -16.98 5.41 7.47
C VAL A 44 -15.60 4.82 7.73
N GLY A 45 -14.57 5.67 7.91
CA GLY A 45 -13.23 5.22 8.32
C GLY A 45 -12.11 5.60 7.35
N THR A 46 -11.05 4.80 7.33
CA THR A 46 -9.82 5.08 6.59
C THR A 46 -9.50 4.00 5.56
N THR A 47 -8.80 4.42 4.50
CA THR A 47 -8.35 3.56 3.42
C THR A 47 -6.97 4.06 3.02
N SER A 48 -6.02 3.16 2.80
CA SER A 48 -4.71 3.52 2.24
C SER A 48 -4.85 4.06 0.80
N LEU A 49 -3.76 4.68 0.32
CA LEU A 49 -3.73 5.32 -1.01
C LEU A 49 -3.96 4.31 -2.15
N ASP A 50 -3.49 3.07 -1.97
CA ASP A 50 -3.65 1.94 -2.87
C ASP A 50 -4.99 1.20 -2.69
N GLY A 51 -5.79 1.57 -1.68
CA GLY A 51 -7.10 0.98 -1.45
C GLY A 51 -7.07 -0.35 -0.68
N ASP A 52 -5.89 -0.88 -0.35
CA ASP A 52 -5.74 -2.26 0.13
C ASP A 52 -5.80 -2.40 1.65
N LYS A 53 -5.44 -1.36 2.40
CA LYS A 53 -5.59 -1.32 3.85
C LYS A 53 -6.84 -0.55 4.21
N ILE A 54 -7.68 -1.15 5.05
CA ILE A 54 -8.97 -0.58 5.44
C ILE A 54 -9.22 -0.67 6.95
N GLU A 55 -9.96 0.31 7.45
CA GLU A 55 -10.35 0.41 8.86
C GLU A 55 -11.65 1.21 8.99
N GLY A 56 -12.63 0.67 9.70
CA GLY A 56 -13.93 1.29 9.96
C GLY A 56 -15.09 0.47 9.41
N ASP A 57 -16.13 1.17 8.94
CA ASP A 57 -17.38 0.60 8.45
C ASP A 57 -17.37 0.56 6.92
N PHE A 58 -17.59 -0.62 6.37
CA PHE A 58 -17.52 -0.88 4.94
C PHE A 58 -18.74 -1.61 4.43
N LYS A 59 -18.89 -1.56 3.11
CA LYS A 59 -19.92 -2.23 2.34
C LYS A 59 -19.29 -3.08 1.27
N ILE A 60 -19.70 -4.33 1.16
CA ILE A 60 -19.39 -5.21 0.05
C ILE A 60 -20.60 -5.23 -0.88
N THR A 61 -20.34 -5.04 -2.17
CA THR A 61 -21.31 -5.27 -3.23
C THR A 61 -20.77 -6.36 -4.13
N GLY A 62 -21.52 -7.45 -4.22
CA GLY A 62 -21.30 -8.54 -5.16
C GLY A 62 -22.38 -8.53 -6.23
N SER A 63 -22.03 -8.82 -7.48
CA SER A 63 -23.01 -9.08 -8.52
C SER A 63 -22.52 -10.06 -9.58
N GLY A 64 -23.45 -10.67 -10.30
CA GLY A 64 -23.20 -11.53 -11.44
C GLY A 64 -24.25 -11.35 -12.54
N PRO A 65 -24.08 -12.00 -13.70
CA PRO A 65 -25.06 -11.99 -14.77
C PRO A 65 -26.36 -12.67 -14.35
N ASP A 66 -27.44 -12.44 -15.12
CA ASP A 66 -28.80 -12.92 -14.80
C ASP A 66 -28.95 -14.45 -14.67
N TYR A 67 -27.99 -15.23 -15.19
CA TYR A 67 -28.01 -16.69 -15.04
C TYR A 67 -27.51 -17.17 -13.67
N ILE A 68 -26.88 -16.29 -12.88
CA ILE A 68 -26.51 -16.58 -11.49
C ILE A 68 -27.76 -16.54 -10.63
N VAL A 69 -28.01 -17.62 -9.89
CA VAL A 69 -29.22 -17.79 -9.08
C VAL A 69 -28.98 -17.58 -7.59
N ASN A 70 -27.73 -17.64 -7.15
CA ASN A 70 -27.34 -17.27 -5.79
C ASN A 70 -25.91 -16.76 -5.72
N LEU A 71 -25.67 -15.95 -4.69
CA LEU A 71 -24.36 -15.46 -4.31
C LEU A 71 -24.09 -15.78 -2.85
N THR A 72 -22.86 -16.15 -2.53
CA THR A 72 -22.39 -16.43 -1.17
C THR A 72 -21.08 -15.69 -0.94
N LEU A 73 -21.01 -14.93 0.14
CA LEU A 73 -19.84 -14.16 0.52
C LEU A 73 -19.08 -14.87 1.64
N PHE A 74 -17.75 -14.94 1.50
CA PHE A 74 -16.87 -15.56 2.49
C PHE A 74 -15.73 -14.65 2.88
N PHE A 75 -15.40 -14.64 4.17
CA PHE A 75 -14.18 -14.04 4.73
C PHE A 75 -13.26 -15.15 5.25
N ASN A 76 -12.05 -15.26 4.68
CA ASN A 76 -11.10 -16.33 4.97
C ASN A 76 -11.70 -17.75 4.89
N GLY A 77 -12.70 -17.95 4.02
CA GLY A 77 -13.41 -19.21 3.84
C GLY A 77 -14.60 -19.44 4.79
N THR A 78 -14.84 -18.55 5.75
CA THR A 78 -16.06 -18.55 6.58
C THR A 78 -17.18 -17.84 5.84
N GLN A 79 -18.36 -18.44 5.77
CA GLN A 79 -19.52 -17.81 5.13
C GLN A 79 -20.03 -16.66 6.01
N GLU A 80 -20.09 -15.47 5.45
CA GLU A 80 -20.61 -14.27 6.11
C GLU A 80 -22.04 -13.93 5.67
N ASP A 81 -22.34 -14.16 4.40
CA ASP A 81 -23.65 -13.80 3.83
C ASP A 81 -24.04 -14.71 2.66
N PHE A 82 -25.34 -14.80 2.40
CA PHE A 82 -25.92 -15.58 1.31
C PHE A 82 -27.18 -14.91 0.79
N GLU A 83 -27.24 -14.70 -0.52
CA GLU A 83 -28.39 -14.08 -1.17
C GLU A 83 -28.92 -14.92 -2.33
N SER A 84 -30.24 -15.07 -2.36
CA SER A 84 -30.97 -15.71 -3.45
C SER A 84 -31.18 -14.69 -4.57
N GLY A 85 -30.26 -14.66 -5.52
CA GLY A 85 -30.26 -13.75 -6.66
C GLY A 85 -28.86 -13.55 -7.22
N ASN A 86 -28.73 -12.61 -8.15
CA ASN A 86 -27.47 -12.24 -8.78
C ASN A 86 -26.85 -10.95 -8.21
N GLU A 87 -27.38 -10.41 -7.11
CA GLU A 87 -26.86 -9.25 -6.40
C GLU A 87 -26.78 -9.52 -4.89
N LEU A 88 -25.76 -8.97 -4.24
CA LEU A 88 -25.52 -9.11 -2.79
C LEU A 88 -24.96 -7.79 -2.23
N GLU A 89 -25.54 -7.31 -1.14
CA GLU A 89 -25.02 -6.17 -0.36
C GLU A 89 -24.80 -6.59 1.10
N PHE A 90 -23.55 -6.53 1.56
CA PHE A 90 -23.18 -6.87 2.93
C PHE A 90 -22.48 -5.69 3.61
N ARG A 91 -22.81 -5.40 4.87
CA ARG A 91 -22.17 -4.33 5.66
C ARG A 91 -21.44 -4.94 6.84
N PHE A 92 -20.24 -4.44 7.09
CA PHE A 92 -19.38 -4.98 8.13
C PHE A 92 -18.48 -3.91 8.72
N LYS A 93 -18.01 -4.15 9.94
CA LYS A 93 -16.97 -3.33 10.57
C LYS A 93 -15.67 -4.10 10.63
N THR A 94 -14.56 -3.48 10.28
CA THR A 94 -13.25 -4.15 10.31
C THR A 94 -12.83 -4.60 11.71
N GLU A 95 -13.35 -3.96 12.76
CA GLU A 95 -13.08 -4.30 14.17
C GLU A 95 -13.73 -5.60 14.64
N GLU A 96 -14.75 -6.08 13.92
CA GLU A 96 -15.47 -7.33 14.22
C GLU A 96 -14.69 -8.56 13.73
N TYR A 97 -13.62 -8.36 12.96
CA TYR A 97 -12.82 -9.41 12.34
C TYR A 97 -11.35 -9.35 12.80
N PRO A 98 -10.60 -10.47 12.69
CA PRO A 98 -9.16 -10.46 12.96
C PRO A 98 -8.43 -9.46 12.07
N PHE A 99 -7.53 -8.69 12.68
CA PHE A 99 -6.64 -7.80 11.94
C PHE A 99 -5.65 -8.58 11.07
N GLY A 100 -5.24 -7.97 9.97
CA GLY A 100 -4.32 -8.53 8.98
C GLY A 100 -4.99 -8.79 7.63
N LEU A 101 -4.29 -9.54 6.78
CA LEU A 101 -4.74 -9.85 5.44
C LEU A 101 -6.02 -10.71 5.47
N MET A 102 -7.11 -10.13 4.96
CA MET A 102 -8.40 -10.77 4.75
C MET A 102 -8.53 -11.20 3.30
N ASN A 103 -8.91 -12.46 3.11
CA ASN A 103 -9.34 -13.01 1.84
C ASN A 103 -10.87 -12.88 1.74
N ILE A 104 -11.37 -12.04 0.83
CA ILE A 104 -12.80 -11.82 0.61
C ILE A 104 -13.17 -12.51 -0.69
N THR A 105 -13.99 -13.56 -0.60
CA THR A 105 -14.39 -14.39 -1.73
C THR A 105 -15.89 -14.31 -1.95
N LEU A 106 -16.30 -13.99 -3.17
CA LEU A 106 -17.67 -14.10 -3.64
C LEU A 106 -17.80 -15.34 -4.52
N VAL A 107 -18.75 -16.20 -4.17
CA VAL A 107 -19.07 -17.41 -4.94
C VAL A 107 -20.47 -17.27 -5.49
N GLY A 108 -20.62 -17.43 -6.80
CA GLY A 108 -21.92 -17.45 -7.47
C GLY A 108 -22.20 -18.82 -8.05
N LYS A 109 -23.46 -19.26 -8.02
CA LYS A 109 -23.89 -20.48 -8.70
C LYS A 109 -24.97 -20.19 -9.71
N ASP A 110 -24.91 -20.86 -10.84
CA ASP A 110 -25.99 -20.84 -11.83
C ASP A 110 -27.06 -21.92 -11.54
N ASN A 111 -28.08 -21.97 -12.40
CA ASN A 111 -29.19 -22.92 -12.28
C ASN A 111 -28.82 -24.38 -12.59
N ILE A 112 -27.67 -24.65 -13.20
CA ILE A 112 -27.16 -26.00 -13.49
C ILE A 112 -26.10 -26.45 -12.46
N GLY A 113 -25.76 -25.59 -11.50
CA GLY A 113 -24.83 -25.87 -10.41
C GLY A 113 -23.37 -25.50 -10.71
N THR A 114 -23.09 -24.85 -11.84
CA THR A 114 -21.76 -24.30 -12.13
C THR A 114 -21.42 -23.24 -11.10
N THR A 115 -20.18 -23.28 -10.61
CA THR A 115 -19.70 -22.34 -9.58
C THR A 115 -18.70 -21.37 -10.19
N TYR A 116 -18.92 -20.09 -9.93
CA TYR A 116 -18.05 -18.98 -10.29
C TYR A 116 -17.47 -18.36 -9.03
N THR A 117 -16.25 -17.83 -9.09
CA THR A 117 -15.58 -17.31 -7.91
C THR A 117 -14.80 -16.04 -8.24
N LYS A 118 -14.96 -15.01 -7.42
CA LYS A 118 -14.13 -13.81 -7.44
C LYS A 118 -13.55 -13.57 -6.06
N THR A 119 -12.25 -13.32 -6.02
CA THR A 119 -11.53 -13.08 -4.77
C THR A 119 -10.80 -11.75 -4.83
N ILE A 120 -10.85 -11.00 -3.73
CA ILE A 120 -10.03 -9.81 -3.49
C ILE A 120 -9.39 -9.90 -2.12
N PHE A 121 -8.28 -9.19 -1.95
CA PHE A 121 -7.57 -9.12 -0.69
C PHE A 121 -7.65 -7.72 -0.11
N LYS A 122 -7.88 -7.64 1.20
CA LYS A 122 -7.83 -6.39 1.97
C LYS A 122 -7.15 -6.63 3.30
N ASP A 123 -6.30 -5.70 3.72
CA ASP A 123 -5.60 -5.76 5.00
C ASP A 123 -6.38 -4.94 6.03
N PHE A 124 -6.95 -5.61 7.02
CA PHE A 124 -7.76 -4.99 8.08
C PHE A 124 -6.82 -4.47 9.16
N VAL A 125 -6.71 -3.15 9.26
CA VAL A 125 -5.78 -2.50 10.18
C VAL A 125 -6.50 -1.92 11.38
N SER A 126 -5.79 -1.85 12.51
CA SER A 126 -6.30 -1.22 13.72
C SER A 126 -6.39 0.30 13.59
N PRO A 127 -7.35 0.96 14.27
CA PRO A 127 -7.47 2.42 14.35
C PRO A 127 -6.22 3.19 14.72
N THR A 128 -5.32 2.56 15.47
CA THR A 128 -4.06 3.21 15.86
C THR A 128 -3.11 3.40 14.67
N TYR A 129 -3.16 2.53 13.65
CA TYR A 129 -2.27 2.61 12.48
C TYR A 129 -2.61 3.77 11.55
N ALA A 130 -3.89 4.10 11.36
CA ALA A 130 -4.28 5.23 10.53
C ALA A 130 -3.83 6.57 11.13
N ILE A 131 -3.83 6.69 12.46
CA ILE A 131 -3.27 7.84 13.18
C ILE A 131 -1.77 8.00 12.85
N TRP A 132 -0.99 6.91 12.85
CA TRP A 132 0.44 6.96 12.49
C TRP A 132 0.67 7.36 11.03
N ILE A 133 -0.16 6.90 10.09
CA ILE A 133 -0.07 7.31 8.67
C ILE A 133 -0.32 8.82 8.52
N ILE A 134 -1.34 9.36 9.19
CA ILE A 134 -1.65 10.80 9.16
C ILE A 134 -0.50 11.61 9.79
N ILE A 135 0.06 11.14 10.90
CA ILE A 135 1.20 11.80 11.57
C ILE A 135 2.42 11.84 10.63
N ILE A 136 2.77 10.72 9.99
CA ILE A 136 3.92 10.65 9.07
C ILE A 136 3.70 11.55 7.85
N ALA A 137 2.51 11.48 7.22
CA ALA A 137 2.19 12.32 6.07
C ALA A 137 2.20 13.82 6.41
N GLY A 138 1.62 14.20 7.55
CA GLY A 138 1.65 15.57 8.07
C GLY A 138 3.07 16.05 8.35
N SER A 139 3.92 15.19 8.90
CA SER A 139 5.34 15.50 9.18
C SER A 139 6.11 15.82 7.89
N ILE A 140 5.91 15.03 6.83
CA ILE A 140 6.56 15.24 5.52
C ILE A 140 6.11 16.57 4.90
N ALA A 141 4.82 16.91 5.01
CA ALA A 141 4.28 18.17 4.51
C ALA A 141 4.87 19.39 5.25
N ILE A 142 5.00 19.33 6.58
CA ILE A 142 5.61 20.39 7.37
C ILE A 142 7.09 20.55 7.02
N ILE A 143 7.84 19.44 6.90
CA ILE A 143 9.27 19.46 6.55
C ILE A 143 9.48 20.09 5.17
N SER A 144 8.66 19.74 4.18
CA SER A 144 8.78 20.26 2.81
C SER A 144 8.44 21.75 2.69
N ILE A 145 7.40 22.23 3.41
CA ILE A 145 7.09 23.67 3.49
C ILE A 145 8.22 24.44 4.20
N SER A 146 8.76 23.87 5.27
CA SER A 146 9.85 24.47 6.05
C SER A 146 11.12 24.58 5.22
N LEU A 147 11.51 23.52 4.50
CA LEU A 147 12.63 23.52 3.56
C LEU A 147 12.45 24.54 2.44
N LYS A 148 11.25 24.64 1.84
CA LYS A 148 10.97 25.61 0.77
C LYS A 148 11.13 27.07 1.21
N LYS A 149 10.84 27.39 2.48
CA LYS A 149 11.08 28.73 3.06
C LYS A 149 12.53 28.92 3.55
N LEU A 150 13.16 27.87 4.08
CA LEU A 150 14.51 27.96 4.65
C LEU A 150 15.60 28.10 3.57
N ILE A 151 15.47 27.38 2.45
CA ILE A 151 16.44 27.39 1.34
C ILE A 151 16.68 28.80 0.77
N PRO A 152 15.65 29.59 0.38
CA PRO A 152 15.85 30.95 -0.10
C PRO A 152 16.39 31.88 0.99
N TYR A 153 15.92 31.77 2.23
CA TYR A 153 16.43 32.57 3.36
C TYR A 153 17.93 32.34 3.61
N LEU A 154 18.39 31.08 3.57
CA LEU A 154 19.81 30.76 3.71
C LEU A 154 20.63 31.23 2.50
N LYS A 155 20.06 31.23 1.30
CA LYS A 155 20.73 31.69 0.07
C LYS A 155 20.96 33.20 0.06
N ASP A 156 19.99 33.98 0.55
CA ASP A 156 20.12 35.43 0.69
C ASP A 156 21.14 35.82 1.77
N LYS A 157 21.11 35.15 2.92
CA LYS A 157 22.07 35.41 4.00
C LYS A 157 23.53 35.10 3.61
N ARG A 158 23.74 34.15 2.68
CA ARG A 158 25.06 33.85 2.12
C ARG A 158 25.58 34.96 1.19
N LYS A 159 24.71 35.52 0.35
CA LYS A 159 25.05 36.64 -0.55
C LYS A 159 25.37 37.91 0.23
N GLU A 160 24.62 38.17 1.32
CA GLU A 160 24.84 39.32 2.19
C GLU A 160 26.21 39.26 2.90
N LYS A 161 26.62 38.08 3.37
CA LYS A 161 27.96 37.89 3.95
C LYS A 161 29.10 38.05 2.93
N GLN A 162 28.93 37.59 1.70
CA GLN A 162 29.94 37.78 0.64
C GLN A 162 30.08 39.26 0.25
N GLY A 163 28.96 39.97 0.06
CA GLY A 163 28.98 41.42 -0.23
C GLY A 163 29.53 42.28 0.91
N ALA A 164 29.29 41.89 2.18
CA ALA A 164 29.87 42.57 3.34
C ALA A 164 31.39 42.37 3.47
N THR A 165 31.91 41.24 2.98
CA THR A 165 33.34 40.94 3.01
C THR A 165 34.10 41.70 1.92
N GLU A 166 33.51 41.83 0.72
CA GLU A 166 34.06 42.65 -0.38
C GLU A 166 34.03 44.16 -0.08
N LYS A 167 33.00 44.64 0.62
CA LYS A 167 32.92 46.06 1.01
C LYS A 167 33.97 46.44 2.06
N LYS A 168 34.36 45.50 2.94
CA LYS A 168 35.44 45.71 3.93
C LYS A 168 36.84 45.68 3.32
N SER A 169 37.09 44.91 2.27
CA SER A 169 38.39 44.90 1.58
C SER A 169 38.65 46.19 0.80
N ASN A 170 37.59 46.83 0.26
CA ASN A 170 37.73 48.09 -0.48
C ASN A 170 37.90 49.34 0.40
N ILE A 171 37.52 49.30 1.68
CA ILE A 171 37.70 50.43 2.61
C ILE A 171 39.15 50.49 3.15
N LYS A 172 39.90 49.38 3.15
CA LYS A 172 41.27 49.32 3.68
C LYS A 172 42.36 49.84 2.72
N ILE A 173 42.04 50.22 1.47
CA ILE A 173 43.06 50.56 0.44
C ILE A 173 43.16 52.09 0.18
N LYS A 174 42.48 52.95 0.95
CA LYS A 174 42.45 54.41 0.70
C LYS A 174 42.98 55.30 1.82
N ILE A 175 43.89 54.80 2.66
CA ILE A 175 44.60 55.66 3.62
C ILE A 175 46.10 55.38 3.47
N ASP A 176 46.87 56.47 3.35
CA ASP A 176 48.34 56.58 3.28
C ASP A 176 49.03 56.37 1.92
N LYS A 177 48.89 57.37 1.04
CA LYS A 177 49.96 57.78 0.11
C LYS A 177 49.94 59.28 -0.16
N GLU A 178 49.99 60.12 0.87
CA GLU A 178 50.34 61.55 0.72
C GLU A 178 51.10 62.06 1.96
N PHE A 179 52.17 61.39 2.39
CA PHE A 179 53.20 62.01 3.24
C PHE A 179 54.51 61.25 3.07
N LEU A 180 55.35 61.71 2.13
CA LEU A 180 56.82 61.74 2.19
C LEU A 180 57.36 62.40 0.91
#